data_AF-G8S120-F1
#
_entry.id   AF-G8S120-F1
#
_cell.length_a   1.000
_cell.length_b   1.000
_cell.length_c   1.000
_cell.angle_alpha   90.00
_cell.angle_beta   90.00
_cell.angle_gamma   90.00
#
_symmetry.space_group_name_H-M   'P 1'
#
loop_
_entity.id
_entity.type
_entity.pdbx_description
1 polymer ?
#
loop_
_entity_poly.entity_id
_entity_poly.type
_entity_poly.pdbx_seq_one_letter_code
_entity_poly.pdbx_strand_id
1 'polypeptide(L)'
;MAMARRLFLGSFTAGAVTVALGESTPAAAETTTTTFPGPVVAQRFSTDSTIESAYFKTTSVTDNAVTVYQAAASGRGVALNVVSDNPENSAMYLEGTETGRGTLKITHQGYDDGSDRSAAALSIDLRTAGTAAQGIYLTATNGPTTGSLIALRNNPGRDDFIVTGAGRIGIGVNRGDTPRGQVHIVQQPGVPAGVLIEGVVRIANTATVPTSADSSGGGNLYAVNGALMWRSANGKVTQIASA
;
A
#
# COMPACT_ATOMS: atom_id res chain seq x y z
N MET A 1 -25.66 22.90 -62.41
CA MET A 1 -26.80 22.30 -61.68
C MET A 1 -26.34 22.02 -60.25
N ALA A 2 -26.86 22.75 -59.26
CA ALA A 2 -26.52 22.52 -57.87
C ALA A 2 -27.38 21.37 -57.31
N MET A 3 -26.72 20.30 -56.85
CA MET A 3 -27.38 19.17 -56.19
C MET A 3 -27.78 19.58 -54.77
N ALA A 4 -29.07 19.76 -54.52
CA ALA A 4 -29.58 19.95 -53.17
C ALA A 4 -29.52 18.63 -52.40
N ARG A 5 -28.52 18.46 -51.53
CA ARG A 5 -28.51 17.39 -50.52
C ARG A 5 -29.47 17.78 -49.39
N ARG A 6 -30.67 17.21 -49.42
CA ARG A 6 -31.64 17.32 -48.31
C ARG A 6 -31.22 16.36 -47.20
N LEU A 7 -30.81 16.92 -46.05
CA LEU A 7 -30.67 16.18 -44.80
C LEU A 7 -32.04 16.19 -44.11
N PHE A 8 -32.71 15.04 -44.05
CA PHE A 8 -33.95 14.89 -43.30
C PHE A 8 -33.60 14.59 -41.83
N LEU A 9 -33.87 15.54 -40.93
CA LEU A 9 -33.80 15.37 -39.48
C LEU A 9 -35.23 15.17 -38.96
N GLY A 10 -35.66 13.91 -38.88
CA GLY A 10 -36.95 13.53 -38.29
C GLY A 10 -36.87 13.48 -36.77
N SER A 11 -37.71 14.27 -36.10
CA SER A 11 -38.10 14.21 -34.68
C SER A 11 -37.03 13.73 -33.67
N PHE A 12 -36.24 14.65 -33.14
CA PHE A 12 -35.44 14.41 -31.93
C PHE A 12 -36.04 15.22 -30.78
N THR A 13 -36.63 14.53 -29.81
CA THR A 13 -36.92 15.13 -28.51
C THR A 13 -35.74 14.78 -27.59
N ALA A 14 -34.86 15.77 -27.41
CA ALA A 14 -33.66 15.80 -26.56
C ALA A 14 -32.40 15.08 -27.09
N GLY A 15 -31.34 15.88 -27.31
CA GLY A 15 -29.97 15.46 -27.59
C GLY A 15 -29.35 16.31 -28.69
N ALA A 16 -28.41 17.19 -28.34
CA ALA A 16 -27.63 17.97 -29.30
C ALA A 16 -26.94 17.03 -30.29
N VAL A 17 -27.40 17.04 -31.54
CA VAL A 17 -26.73 16.35 -32.65
C VAL A 17 -25.68 17.30 -33.19
N THR A 18 -24.40 17.07 -32.88
CA THR A 18 -23.30 17.72 -33.60
C THR A 18 -22.92 16.82 -34.78
N VAL A 19 -23.41 17.14 -35.98
CA VAL A 19 -22.90 16.53 -37.22
C VAL A 19 -21.64 17.29 -37.64
N ALA A 20 -20.47 16.75 -37.31
CA ALA A 20 -19.22 17.20 -37.90
C ALA A 20 -19.08 16.60 -39.31
N LEU A 21 -19.41 17.38 -40.35
CA LEU A 21 -19.07 17.06 -41.74
C LEU A 21 -17.68 17.64 -42.03
N GLY A 22 -16.64 16.79 -42.06
CA GLY A 22 -15.25 17.18 -42.39
C GLY A 22 -14.37 17.41 -41.15
N GLU A 23 -13.08 17.70 -41.37
CA GLU A 23 -12.11 18.06 -40.31
C GLU A 23 -12.67 19.22 -39.47
N SER A 24 -13.36 18.87 -38.38
CA SER A 24 -14.11 19.82 -37.58
C SER A 24 -13.25 20.29 -36.42
N THR A 25 -13.01 21.60 -36.39
CA THR A 25 -12.62 22.32 -35.19
C THR A 25 -13.64 21.99 -34.08
N PRO A 26 -13.22 21.51 -32.90
CA PRO A 26 -14.14 21.25 -31.81
C PRO A 26 -14.91 22.52 -31.45
N ALA A 27 -16.22 22.39 -31.22
CA ALA A 27 -17.08 23.49 -30.83
C ALA A 27 -16.52 24.17 -29.56
N ALA A 28 -16.40 25.50 -29.63
CA ALA A 28 -15.92 26.31 -28.52
C ALA A 28 -16.88 26.28 -27.32
N ALA A 29 -16.32 26.45 -26.13
CA ALA A 29 -16.94 26.31 -24.82
C ALA A 29 -18.35 26.92 -24.70
N GLU A 30 -19.36 26.07 -24.61
CA GLU A 30 -20.63 26.45 -24.03
C GLU A 30 -20.47 26.41 -22.50
N THR A 31 -20.57 27.56 -21.83
CA THR A 31 -20.51 27.67 -20.36
C THR A 31 -21.80 27.21 -19.68
N THR A 32 -22.72 26.61 -20.44
CA THR A 32 -24.05 26.21 -19.98
C THR A 32 -24.05 24.74 -19.60
N THR A 33 -24.41 24.45 -18.35
CA THR A 33 -24.57 23.06 -17.88
C THR A 33 -25.71 22.36 -18.61
N THR A 34 -25.43 21.20 -19.21
CA THR A 34 -26.46 20.29 -19.74
C THR A 34 -26.76 19.20 -18.71
N THR A 35 -28.03 19.05 -18.34
CA THR A 35 -28.48 18.04 -17.36
C THR A 35 -29.23 16.91 -18.06
N PHE A 36 -28.80 15.67 -17.82
CA PHE A 36 -29.51 14.47 -18.24
C PHE A 36 -30.23 13.85 -17.02
N PRO A 37 -31.56 13.69 -17.05
CA PRO A 37 -32.32 13.15 -15.91
C PRO A 37 -32.17 11.62 -15.74
N GLY A 38 -31.50 10.95 -16.67
CA GLY A 38 -31.27 9.51 -16.65
C GLY A 38 -29.83 9.15 -17.04
N PRO A 39 -29.51 7.84 -17.08
CA PRO A 39 -28.17 7.38 -17.43
C PRO A 39 -27.73 7.84 -18.81
N VAL A 40 -26.45 8.17 -18.94
CA VAL A 40 -25.81 8.46 -20.22
C VAL A 40 -24.92 7.28 -20.59
N VAL A 41 -25.14 6.69 -21.77
CA VAL A 41 -24.33 5.60 -22.31
C VAL A 41 -23.68 6.08 -23.60
N ALA A 42 -22.37 5.94 -23.69
CA ALA A 42 -21.58 6.33 -24.86
C ALA A 42 -20.42 5.36 -25.06
N GLN A 43 -19.83 5.36 -26.25
CA GLN A 43 -18.65 4.56 -26.56
C GLN A 43 -17.40 5.05 -25.81
N ARG A 44 -17.32 6.36 -25.54
CA ARG A 44 -16.21 7.00 -24.83
C ARG A 44 -16.69 8.32 -24.20
N PHE A 45 -16.17 8.60 -23.01
CA PHE A 45 -16.21 9.92 -22.39
C PHE A 45 -14.79 10.50 -22.36
N SER A 46 -14.65 11.78 -22.69
CA SER A 46 -13.36 12.47 -22.67
C SER A 46 -13.53 13.95 -22.41
N THR A 47 -12.61 14.53 -21.67
CA THR A 47 -12.52 15.96 -21.36
C THR A 47 -11.07 16.40 -21.49
N ASP A 48 -10.88 17.65 -21.88
CA ASP A 48 -9.63 18.40 -21.79
C ASP A 48 -10.05 19.79 -21.29
N SER A 49 -9.81 20.07 -20.02
CA SER A 49 -10.51 21.14 -19.30
C SER A 49 -9.64 21.76 -18.22
N THR A 50 -9.93 23.02 -17.90
CA THR A 50 -9.32 23.77 -16.80
C THR A 50 -10.11 23.64 -15.49
N ILE A 51 -11.23 22.93 -15.49
CA ILE A 51 -12.01 22.60 -14.29
C ILE A 51 -11.94 21.09 -14.01
N GLU A 52 -12.49 20.66 -12.88
CA GLU A 52 -12.61 19.23 -12.55
C GLU A 52 -13.32 18.48 -13.69
N SER A 53 -12.62 17.50 -14.27
CA SER A 53 -13.10 16.77 -15.44
C SER A 53 -14.24 15.82 -15.13
N ALA A 54 -14.32 15.30 -13.91
CA ALA A 54 -15.37 14.38 -13.49
C ALA A 54 -15.60 14.41 -11.98
N TYR A 55 -16.86 14.46 -11.59
CA TYR A 55 -17.31 14.29 -10.21
C TYR A 55 -18.35 13.17 -10.16
N PHE A 56 -17.96 11.99 -9.65
CA PHE A 56 -18.85 10.85 -9.50
C PHE A 56 -19.17 10.64 -8.02
N LYS A 57 -20.42 10.91 -7.62
CA LYS A 57 -20.90 10.70 -6.26
C LYS A 57 -22.07 9.72 -6.27
N THR A 58 -21.93 8.65 -5.49
CA THR A 58 -22.97 7.66 -5.26
C THR A 58 -23.25 7.57 -3.77
N THR A 59 -24.53 7.46 -3.41
CA THR A 59 -24.97 7.13 -2.06
C THR A 59 -25.78 5.85 -2.18
N SER A 60 -25.12 4.71 -1.94
CA SER A 60 -25.70 3.37 -2.06
C SER A 60 -25.09 2.46 -1.01
N VAL A 61 -25.81 1.40 -0.64
CA VAL A 61 -25.33 0.32 0.25
C VAL A 61 -24.94 -0.94 -0.51
N THR A 62 -25.19 -0.97 -1.82
CA THR A 62 -24.95 -2.13 -2.70
C THR A 62 -23.99 -1.85 -3.85
N ASP A 63 -23.92 -0.60 -4.30
CA ASP A 63 -23.21 -0.26 -5.52
C ASP A 63 -21.89 0.46 -5.24
N ASN A 64 -20.90 0.17 -6.08
CA ASN A 64 -19.69 0.98 -6.15
C ASN A 64 -20.01 2.34 -6.78
N ALA A 65 -19.33 3.40 -6.34
CA ALA A 65 -19.46 4.71 -6.98
C ALA A 65 -18.92 4.70 -8.43
N VAL A 66 -17.80 4.02 -8.64
CA VAL A 66 -17.15 3.87 -9.96
C VAL A 66 -16.60 2.46 -10.09
N THR A 67 -16.77 1.84 -11.26
CA THR A 67 -16.10 0.59 -11.65
C THR A 67 -15.38 0.81 -12.97
N VAL A 68 -14.08 0.52 -13.00
CA VAL A 68 -13.25 0.61 -14.21
C VAL A 68 -12.71 -0.78 -14.53
N TYR A 69 -12.91 -1.25 -15.75
CA TYR A 69 -12.64 -2.65 -16.10
C TYR A 69 -11.90 -2.79 -17.43
N GLN A 70 -10.73 -3.44 -17.38
CA GLN A 70 -10.02 -3.93 -18.56
C GLN A 70 -10.35 -5.41 -18.73
N ALA A 71 -11.08 -5.74 -19.79
CA ALA A 71 -11.56 -7.10 -20.06
C ALA A 71 -10.64 -7.91 -20.99
N ALA A 72 -9.66 -7.28 -21.64
CA ALA A 72 -8.77 -7.97 -22.56
C ALA A 72 -7.84 -8.95 -21.81
N ALA A 73 -7.67 -10.15 -22.36
CA ALA A 73 -6.82 -11.19 -21.78
C ALA A 73 -5.32 -11.05 -22.11
N SER A 74 -4.94 -10.06 -22.95
CA SER A 74 -3.55 -9.81 -23.32
C SER A 74 -3.37 -8.37 -23.84
N GLY A 75 -2.11 -7.94 -24.00
CA GLY A 75 -1.74 -6.64 -24.54
C GLY A 75 -1.11 -5.73 -23.48
N ARG A 76 -1.08 -4.42 -23.76
CA ARG A 76 -0.48 -3.38 -22.91
C ARG A 76 -1.49 -2.46 -22.23
N GLY A 77 -2.78 -2.70 -22.45
CA GLY A 77 -3.84 -1.89 -21.85
C GLY A 77 -3.92 -2.10 -20.35
N VAL A 78 -3.99 -1.02 -19.58
CA VAL A 78 -4.26 -1.05 -18.13
C VAL A 78 -5.70 -0.64 -17.85
N ALA A 79 -6.24 -1.03 -16.69
CA ALA A 79 -7.60 -0.61 -16.31
C ALA A 79 -7.66 0.89 -15.99
N LEU A 80 -6.73 1.39 -15.19
CA LEU A 80 -6.66 2.80 -14.79
C LEU A 80 -5.20 3.30 -14.86
N ASN A 81 -5.00 4.44 -15.51
CA ASN A 81 -3.74 5.17 -15.53
C ASN A 81 -3.99 6.58 -15.00
N VAL A 82 -3.23 7.01 -13.98
CA VAL A 82 -3.35 8.32 -13.35
C VAL A 82 -1.97 8.98 -13.39
N VAL A 83 -1.91 10.20 -13.89
CA VAL A 83 -0.67 10.97 -14.04
C VAL A 83 -0.93 12.39 -13.54
N SER A 84 0.05 12.95 -12.85
CA SER A 84 0.05 14.35 -12.41
C SER A 84 1.41 14.95 -12.69
N ASP A 85 1.41 16.14 -13.28
CA ASP A 85 2.60 16.97 -13.43
C ASP A 85 2.69 18.04 -12.33
N ASN A 86 1.74 18.07 -11.39
CA ASN A 86 1.71 19.04 -10.29
C ASN A 86 2.65 18.59 -9.15
N PRO A 87 3.75 19.32 -8.87
CA PRO A 87 4.70 18.96 -7.82
C PRO A 87 4.19 19.30 -6.40
N GLU A 88 3.14 20.11 -6.26
CA GLU A 88 2.69 20.62 -4.96
C GLU A 88 1.67 19.71 -4.27
N ASN A 89 1.10 18.74 -4.97
CA ASN A 89 0.06 17.86 -4.45
C ASN A 89 0.30 16.41 -4.84
N SER A 90 -0.30 15.49 -4.06
CA SER A 90 -0.28 14.07 -4.40
C SER A 90 -1.05 13.82 -5.70
N ALA A 91 -0.51 12.95 -6.56
CA ALA A 91 -1.19 12.52 -7.78
C ALA A 91 -2.52 11.79 -7.50
N MET A 92 -2.67 11.20 -6.30
CA MET A 92 -3.90 10.54 -5.84
C MET A 92 -4.04 10.71 -4.32
N TYR A 93 -5.22 11.12 -3.87
CA TYR A 93 -5.65 11.02 -2.47
C TYR A 93 -6.68 9.90 -2.33
N LEU A 94 -6.64 9.17 -1.21
CA LEU A 94 -7.60 8.13 -0.88
C LEU A 94 -7.87 8.18 0.63
N GLU A 95 -9.13 8.23 1.00
CA GLU A 95 -9.59 8.26 2.39
C GLU A 95 -10.79 7.32 2.56
N GLY A 96 -10.83 6.62 3.69
CA GLY A 96 -11.89 5.70 4.08
C GLY A 96 -11.95 5.55 5.60
N THR A 97 -13.02 4.92 6.10
CA THR A 97 -13.31 4.78 7.53
C THR A 97 -13.75 3.36 7.88
N GLU A 98 -13.00 2.39 7.39
CA GLU A 98 -13.33 0.98 7.53
C GLU A 98 -13.15 0.48 8.97
N THR A 99 -14.09 -0.33 9.47
CA THR A 99 -14.00 -0.93 10.82
C THR A 99 -13.34 -2.31 10.84
N GLY A 100 -13.20 -2.96 9.69
CA GLY A 100 -12.70 -4.34 9.59
C GLY A 100 -12.16 -4.70 8.21
N ARG A 101 -11.75 -3.71 7.42
CA ARG A 101 -11.17 -3.84 6.07
C ARG A 101 -9.99 -2.88 5.93
N GLY A 102 -9.21 -3.04 4.87
CA GLY A 102 -8.23 -2.03 4.48
C GLY A 102 -8.87 -0.99 3.56
N THR A 103 -8.50 0.29 3.71
CA THR A 103 -8.94 1.39 2.86
C THR A 103 -8.60 1.17 1.39
N LEU A 104 -7.40 0.67 1.11
CA LEU A 104 -7.01 0.13 -0.19
C LEU A 104 -6.80 -1.37 -0.09
N LYS A 105 -7.60 -2.15 -0.82
CA LYS A 105 -7.42 -3.59 -0.95
C LYS A 105 -6.94 -3.94 -2.36
N ILE A 106 -5.71 -4.46 -2.45
CA ILE A 106 -5.13 -4.98 -3.69
C ILE A 106 -5.14 -6.49 -3.64
N THR A 107 -5.49 -7.13 -4.77
CA THR A 107 -5.42 -8.59 -4.93
C THR A 107 -4.69 -8.90 -6.23
N HIS A 108 -3.56 -9.59 -6.12
CA HIS A 108 -2.92 -10.24 -7.26
C HIS A 108 -3.49 -11.65 -7.38
N GLN A 109 -4.09 -11.98 -8.52
CA GLN A 109 -4.52 -13.35 -8.83
C GLN A 109 -3.34 -14.06 -9.47
N GLY A 110 -2.71 -14.96 -8.71
CA GLY A 110 -1.53 -15.67 -9.17
C GLY A 110 -1.85 -16.87 -10.05
N TYR A 111 -0.80 -17.64 -10.35
CA TYR A 111 -0.90 -18.87 -11.12
C TYR A 111 -0.37 -20.05 -10.32
N ASP A 112 -1.06 -21.19 -10.38
CA ASP A 112 -0.71 -22.40 -9.61
C ASP A 112 0.67 -22.98 -10.00
N ASP A 113 1.19 -22.62 -11.18
CA ASP A 113 2.49 -23.05 -11.70
C ASP A 113 3.67 -22.16 -11.25
N GLY A 114 3.41 -21.08 -10.50
CA GLY A 114 4.42 -20.13 -10.05
C GLY A 114 5.09 -19.33 -11.17
N SER A 115 4.45 -19.24 -12.34
CA SER A 115 4.95 -18.47 -13.48
C SER A 115 5.01 -16.95 -13.23
N ASP A 116 4.33 -16.47 -12.19
CA ASP A 116 4.28 -15.09 -11.73
C ASP A 116 5.41 -14.70 -10.75
N ARG A 117 6.52 -15.44 -10.72
CA ARG A 117 7.66 -15.19 -9.81
C ARG A 117 8.26 -13.77 -9.85
N SER A 118 7.97 -13.00 -10.90
CA SER A 118 8.41 -11.61 -11.07
C SER A 118 7.29 -10.58 -10.96
N ALA A 119 6.06 -11.02 -10.66
CA ALA A 119 4.94 -10.15 -10.37
C ALA A 119 4.98 -9.67 -8.91
N ALA A 120 4.25 -8.59 -8.64
CA ALA A 120 4.06 -8.05 -7.31
C ALA A 120 2.67 -7.45 -7.18
N ALA A 121 2.09 -7.50 -5.97
CA ALA A 121 0.85 -6.77 -5.69
C ALA A 121 1.06 -5.24 -5.70
N LEU A 122 2.24 -4.78 -5.26
CA LEU A 122 2.63 -3.37 -5.26
C LEU A 122 4.08 -3.24 -5.73
N SER A 123 4.34 -2.34 -6.68
CA SER A 123 5.67 -2.00 -7.17
C SER A 123 5.83 -0.48 -7.16
N ILE A 124 6.98 0.01 -6.68
CA ILE A 124 7.28 1.44 -6.52
C ILE A 124 8.65 1.70 -7.14
N ASP A 125 8.74 2.72 -7.99
CA ASP A 125 9.97 3.14 -8.67
C ASP A 125 10.25 4.61 -8.36
N LEU A 126 11.36 4.88 -7.68
CA LEU A 126 11.83 6.23 -7.35
C LEU A 126 12.82 6.68 -8.42
N ARG A 127 12.31 7.39 -9.42
CA ARG A 127 13.07 7.78 -10.61
C ARG A 127 13.99 8.98 -10.37
N THR A 128 14.90 9.17 -11.32
CA THR A 128 15.91 10.24 -11.40
C THR A 128 17.12 10.00 -10.49
N ALA A 129 18.31 9.94 -11.10
CA ALA A 129 19.56 9.83 -10.36
C ALA A 129 19.74 11.04 -9.42
N GLY A 130 20.09 10.78 -8.17
CA GLY A 130 20.22 11.81 -7.14
C GLY A 130 18.92 12.17 -6.42
N THR A 131 17.80 11.49 -6.69
CA THR A 131 16.56 11.68 -5.92
C THR A 131 16.74 11.30 -4.44
N ALA A 132 16.12 12.08 -3.56
CA ALA A 132 16.05 11.82 -2.12
C ALA A 132 14.64 11.43 -1.65
N ALA A 133 13.75 11.09 -2.60
CA ALA A 133 12.39 10.67 -2.28
C ALA A 133 12.38 9.43 -1.37
N GLN A 134 11.41 9.38 -0.44
CA GLN A 134 11.16 8.20 0.38
C GLN A 134 10.29 7.20 -0.40
N GLY A 135 10.43 5.91 -0.10
CA GLY A 135 9.56 4.86 -0.65
C GLY A 135 8.21 4.83 0.07
N ILE A 136 8.16 4.15 1.22
CA ILE A 136 6.94 4.02 2.03
C ILE A 136 7.14 4.81 3.33
N TYR A 137 6.21 5.72 3.62
CA TYR A 137 6.15 6.47 4.87
C TYR A 137 4.83 6.17 5.60
N LEU A 138 4.89 5.84 6.88
CA LEU A 138 3.74 5.50 7.72
C LEU A 138 3.77 6.32 9.00
N THR A 139 2.64 6.92 9.35
CA THR A 139 2.49 7.69 10.59
C THR A 139 1.04 7.66 11.09
N ALA A 140 0.83 8.07 12.33
CA ALA A 140 -0.49 8.27 12.93
C ALA A 140 -0.51 9.65 13.60
N THR A 141 -1.01 10.65 12.86
CA THR A 141 -0.85 12.08 13.19
C THR A 141 -1.70 12.55 14.37
N ASN A 142 -2.82 11.87 14.65
CA ASN A 142 -3.67 12.16 15.81
C ASN A 142 -3.27 11.37 17.07
N GLY A 143 -2.08 10.78 17.06
CA GLY A 143 -1.52 10.00 18.16
C GLY A 143 -1.14 8.58 17.72
N PRO A 144 -0.26 7.90 18.46
CA PRO A 144 0.19 6.55 18.11
C PRO A 144 -0.99 5.58 17.99
N THR A 145 -1.04 4.83 16.88
CA THR A 145 -1.99 3.74 16.72
C THR A 145 -1.66 2.57 17.65
N THR A 146 -2.69 1.86 18.10
CA THR A 146 -2.53 0.62 18.87
C THR A 146 -2.34 -0.59 17.94
N GLY A 147 -2.71 -0.47 16.67
CA GLY A 147 -2.56 -1.51 15.65
C GLY A 147 -1.09 -1.70 15.23
N SER A 148 -0.82 -2.79 14.51
CA SER A 148 0.52 -3.00 13.93
C SER A 148 0.77 -2.00 12.81
N LEU A 149 2.00 -1.48 12.74
CA LEU A 149 2.43 -0.59 11.65
C LEU A 149 2.65 -1.39 10.35
N ILE A 150 3.17 -2.61 10.48
CA ILE A 150 3.29 -3.58 9.38
C ILE A 150 3.13 -5.00 9.94
N ALA A 151 2.44 -5.86 9.20
CA ALA A 151 2.33 -7.29 9.49
C ALA A 151 2.37 -8.09 8.19
N LEU A 152 3.43 -8.89 8.02
CA LEU A 152 3.62 -9.80 6.89
C LEU A 152 3.28 -11.22 7.34
N ARG A 153 2.26 -11.80 6.68
CA ARG A 153 1.61 -13.05 7.09
C ARG A 153 1.43 -13.96 5.88
N ASN A 154 2.45 -14.73 5.56
CA ASN A 154 2.40 -15.75 4.53
C ASN A 154 2.04 -17.13 5.12
N ASN A 155 2.58 -17.42 6.30
CA ASN A 155 2.45 -18.75 6.90
C ASN A 155 1.29 -18.81 7.91
N PRO A 156 0.47 -19.88 7.91
CA PRO A 156 -0.64 -20.03 8.85
C PRO A 156 -0.22 -19.91 10.30
N GLY A 157 -1.01 -19.19 11.11
CA GLY A 157 -0.76 -19.02 12.55
C GLY A 157 0.49 -18.22 12.91
N ARG A 158 1.21 -17.64 11.94
CA ARG A 158 2.47 -16.91 12.17
C ARG A 158 2.40 -15.46 11.73
N ASP A 159 3.14 -14.62 12.44
CA ASP A 159 3.62 -13.32 11.97
C ASP A 159 5.07 -13.53 11.49
N ASP A 160 5.25 -13.64 10.17
CA ASP A 160 6.58 -13.86 9.58
C ASP A 160 7.49 -12.66 9.87
N PHE A 161 6.93 -11.45 9.75
CA PHE A 161 7.53 -10.20 10.19
C PHE A 161 6.44 -9.23 10.65
N ILE A 162 6.63 -8.60 11.80
CA ILE A 162 5.67 -7.64 12.35
C ILE A 162 6.39 -6.49 13.05
N VAL A 163 5.87 -5.27 12.88
CA VAL A 163 6.19 -4.12 13.72
C VAL A 163 4.90 -3.67 14.41
N THR A 164 4.86 -3.75 15.72
CA THR A 164 3.67 -3.41 16.52
C THR A 164 3.48 -1.89 16.62
N GLY A 165 2.32 -1.42 17.08
CA GLY A 165 2.07 0.00 17.33
C GLY A 165 3.01 0.63 18.38
N ALA A 166 3.59 -0.20 19.25
CA ALA A 166 4.63 0.20 20.20
C ALA A 166 6.06 0.18 19.60
N GLY A 167 6.21 -0.13 18.31
CA GLY A 167 7.50 -0.20 17.62
C GLY A 167 8.33 -1.45 17.91
N ARG A 168 7.79 -2.46 18.59
CA ARG A 168 8.49 -3.73 18.80
C ARG A 168 8.42 -4.61 17.56
N ILE A 169 9.47 -5.39 17.31
CA ILE A 169 9.60 -6.24 16.13
C ILE A 169 9.47 -7.72 16.52
N GLY A 170 8.64 -8.45 15.78
CA GLY A 170 8.56 -9.91 15.85
C GLY A 170 9.00 -10.54 14.53
N ILE A 171 9.79 -11.61 14.59
CA ILE A 171 10.22 -12.39 13.42
C ILE A 171 9.92 -13.86 13.69
N GLY A 172 8.97 -14.41 12.95
CA GLY A 172 8.52 -15.80 13.10
C GLY A 172 7.77 -16.11 14.40
N VAL A 173 7.24 -15.09 15.07
CA VAL A 173 6.44 -15.25 16.31
C VAL A 173 5.04 -15.78 15.98
N ASN A 174 4.35 -16.39 16.94
CA ASN A 174 2.95 -16.78 16.70
C ASN A 174 2.11 -15.54 16.40
N ARG A 175 1.11 -15.70 15.53
CA ARG A 175 0.28 -14.60 15.07
C ARG A 175 -0.49 -13.96 16.22
N GLY A 176 -0.32 -12.66 16.39
CA GLY A 176 -0.99 -11.90 17.45
C GLY A 176 -0.28 -11.96 18.81
N ASP A 177 0.80 -12.72 18.95
CA ASP A 177 1.62 -12.67 20.15
C ASP A 177 2.34 -11.32 20.25
N THR A 178 2.47 -10.81 21.47
CA THR A 178 3.25 -9.60 21.73
C THR A 178 4.75 -9.94 21.78
N PRO A 179 5.61 -9.28 20.98
CA PRO A 179 7.06 -9.41 21.12
C PRO A 179 7.53 -9.09 22.56
N ARG A 180 8.35 -9.99 23.12
CA ARG A 180 8.82 -9.93 24.52
C ARG A 180 10.09 -9.11 24.73
N GLY A 181 10.69 -8.63 23.64
CA GLY A 181 11.78 -7.65 23.64
C GLY A 181 11.56 -6.62 22.53
N GLN A 182 12.53 -5.71 22.34
CA GLN A 182 12.47 -4.76 21.23
C GLN A 182 12.46 -5.47 19.87
N VAL A 183 13.25 -6.54 19.75
CA VAL A 183 13.23 -7.49 18.64
C VAL A 183 13.13 -8.89 19.23
N HIS A 184 12.11 -9.65 18.83
CA HIS A 184 11.87 -11.02 19.27
C HIS A 184 11.90 -11.96 18.05
N ILE A 185 12.90 -12.83 18.01
CA ILE A 185 13.13 -13.76 16.90
C ILE A 185 12.92 -15.18 17.40
N VAL A 186 12.08 -15.94 16.70
CA VAL A 186 11.82 -17.35 16.98
C VAL A 186 12.37 -18.19 15.83
N GLN A 187 13.35 -19.05 16.12
CA GLN A 187 13.89 -19.99 15.15
C GLN A 187 12.79 -20.97 14.70
N GLN A 188 12.59 -21.08 13.39
CA GLN A 188 11.58 -21.97 12.82
C GLN A 188 12.14 -23.40 12.67
N PRO A 189 11.27 -24.44 12.69
CA PRO A 189 11.69 -25.82 12.46
C PRO A 189 12.47 -25.97 11.15
N GLY A 190 13.56 -26.74 11.18
CA GLY A 190 14.41 -26.99 10.01
C GLY A 190 15.38 -25.86 9.64
N VAL A 191 15.34 -24.72 10.33
CA VAL A 191 16.33 -23.64 10.17
C VAL A 191 17.48 -23.89 11.16
N PRO A 192 18.77 -23.80 10.76
CA PRO A 192 19.89 -24.16 11.63
C PRO A 192 20.20 -23.16 12.75
N ALA A 193 19.80 -21.90 12.61
CA ALA A 193 20.03 -20.86 13.62
C ALA A 193 18.86 -19.87 13.69
N GLY A 194 18.60 -19.30 14.87
CA GLY A 194 17.67 -18.17 15.01
C GLY A 194 18.22 -16.86 14.45
N VAL A 195 19.54 -16.65 14.58
CA VAL A 195 20.27 -15.50 14.00
C VAL A 195 21.64 -15.99 13.54
N LEU A 196 22.01 -15.65 12.30
CA LEU A 196 23.37 -15.80 11.77
C LEU A 196 23.98 -14.40 11.61
N ILE A 197 25.21 -14.20 12.07
CA ILE A 197 25.92 -12.91 12.00
C ILE A 197 27.30 -13.13 11.38
N GLU A 198 27.48 -12.67 10.16
CA GLU A 198 28.77 -12.68 9.45
C GLU A 198 29.47 -11.34 9.65
N GLY A 199 30.03 -11.15 10.86
CA GLY A 199 30.67 -9.90 11.25
C GLY A 199 30.84 -9.77 12.77
N VAL A 200 30.86 -8.54 13.27
CA VAL A 200 31.02 -8.23 14.70
C VAL A 200 29.72 -7.73 15.32
N VAL A 201 29.45 -8.15 16.56
CA VAL A 201 28.34 -7.63 17.37
C VAL A 201 28.89 -6.71 18.45
N ARG A 202 28.52 -5.44 18.39
CA ARG A 202 28.81 -4.49 19.47
C ARG A 202 27.69 -4.55 20.50
N ILE A 203 28.03 -4.90 21.73
CA ILE A 203 27.12 -4.87 22.86
C ILE A 203 27.52 -3.68 23.74
N ALA A 204 26.72 -2.61 23.69
CA ALA A 204 26.95 -1.43 24.50
C ALA A 204 26.60 -1.68 25.98
N ASN A 205 27.16 -0.87 26.87
CA ASN A 205 26.79 -0.90 28.29
C ASN A 205 25.29 -0.71 28.43
N THR A 206 24.65 -1.62 29.16
CA THR A 206 23.21 -1.54 29.41
C THR A 206 22.89 -0.34 30.29
N ALA A 207 21.82 0.39 29.94
CA ALA A 207 21.28 1.45 30.79
C ALA A 207 20.60 0.88 32.04
N THR A 208 20.12 -0.37 31.97
CA THR A 208 19.46 -1.06 33.09
C THR A 208 20.00 -2.48 33.18
N VAL A 209 20.70 -2.79 34.27
CA VAL A 209 21.28 -4.13 34.47
C VAL A 209 20.15 -5.15 34.60
N PRO A 210 20.14 -6.23 33.79
CA PRO A 210 19.08 -7.24 33.87
C PRO A 210 19.02 -7.91 35.25
N THR A 211 17.84 -7.89 35.88
CA THR A 211 17.56 -8.55 37.17
C THR A 211 16.71 -9.81 37.03
N SER A 212 16.13 -10.05 35.85
CA SER A 212 15.33 -11.23 35.48
C SER A 212 15.73 -11.73 34.08
N ALA A 213 15.27 -12.93 33.69
CA ALA A 213 15.39 -13.47 32.33
C ALA A 213 14.01 -13.47 31.63
N ASP A 214 13.97 -13.82 30.34
CA ASP A 214 12.70 -14.04 29.62
C ASP A 214 11.85 -15.09 30.36
N SER A 215 10.53 -14.93 30.29
CA SER A 215 9.59 -15.83 30.96
C SER A 215 9.66 -17.28 30.47
N SER A 216 10.21 -17.51 29.27
CA SER A 216 10.41 -18.86 28.71
C SER A 216 11.76 -19.47 29.10
N GLY A 217 12.57 -18.79 29.93
CA GLY A 217 13.85 -19.28 30.44
C GLY A 217 15.08 -18.68 29.74
N GLY A 218 16.21 -19.40 29.79
CA GLY A 218 17.48 -18.95 29.21
C GLY A 218 18.29 -18.03 30.12
N GLY A 219 18.63 -16.83 29.62
CA GLY A 219 19.39 -15.82 30.35
C GLY A 219 19.61 -14.55 29.52
N ASN A 220 20.35 -13.59 30.09
CA ASN A 220 20.66 -12.33 29.43
C ASN A 220 22.17 -12.18 29.25
N LEU A 221 22.58 -11.91 28.02
CA LEU A 221 23.92 -11.44 27.68
C LEU A 221 23.88 -9.91 27.61
N TYR A 222 24.73 -9.23 28.36
CA TYR A 222 24.77 -7.77 28.41
C TYR A 222 26.18 -7.26 28.70
N ALA A 223 26.44 -5.97 28.47
CA ALA A 223 27.69 -5.33 28.88
C ALA A 223 27.46 -4.34 30.02
N VAL A 224 28.47 -4.19 30.88
CA VAL A 224 28.51 -3.15 31.92
C VAL A 224 29.96 -2.72 32.13
N ASN A 225 30.20 -1.40 32.09
CA ASN A 225 31.55 -0.82 32.18
C ASN A 225 32.58 -1.47 31.22
N GLY A 226 32.15 -1.87 30.01
CA GLY A 226 32.99 -2.50 29.00
C GLY A 226 33.15 -4.03 29.15
N ALA A 227 32.81 -4.60 30.31
CA ALA A 227 32.86 -6.05 30.52
C ALA A 227 31.62 -6.76 29.95
N LEU A 228 31.81 -7.95 29.38
CA LEU A 228 30.72 -8.81 28.90
C LEU A 228 30.23 -9.73 30.01
N MET A 229 28.92 -9.74 30.26
CA MET A 229 28.27 -10.41 31.37
C MET A 229 27.15 -11.35 30.90
N TRP A 230 26.97 -12.47 31.59
CA TRP A 230 25.84 -13.36 31.44
C TRP A 230 25.09 -13.53 32.76
N ARG A 231 23.76 -13.36 32.74
CA ARG A 231 22.86 -13.70 33.84
C ARG A 231 21.96 -14.86 33.44
N SER A 232 22.09 -16.03 34.05
CA SER A 232 21.21 -17.17 33.81
C SER A 232 19.83 -17.01 34.48
N ALA A 233 18.86 -17.83 34.06
CA ALA A 233 17.50 -17.84 34.60
C ALA A 233 17.41 -18.08 36.13
N ASN A 234 18.39 -18.78 36.73
CA ASN A 234 18.47 -18.96 38.18
C ASN A 234 19.10 -17.76 38.94
N GLY A 235 19.39 -16.66 38.25
CA GLY A 235 19.91 -15.43 38.84
C GLY A 235 21.43 -15.37 39.03
N LYS A 236 22.19 -16.42 38.66
CA LYS A 236 23.65 -16.38 38.69
C LYS A 236 24.17 -15.41 37.64
N VAL A 237 25.08 -14.51 38.04
CA VAL A 237 25.79 -13.57 37.15
C VAL A 237 27.22 -14.04 36.95
N THR A 238 27.71 -14.02 35.72
CA THR A 238 29.08 -14.44 35.34
C THR A 238 29.67 -13.40 34.40
N GLN A 239 30.87 -12.91 34.71
CA GLN A 239 31.66 -12.12 33.77
C GLN A 239 32.33 -13.08 32.78
N ILE A 240 32.07 -12.87 31.49
CA ILE A 240 32.63 -13.68 30.39
C ILE A 240 33.96 -13.10 29.92
N ALA A 241 34.05 -11.77 29.79
CA ALA A 241 35.25 -11.06 29.35
C ALA A 241 35.35 -9.70 30.05
N SER A 242 36.58 -9.21 30.28
CA SER A 242 36.83 -7.84 30.79
C SER A 242 36.72 -6.79 29.68
N ALA A 243 36.70 -5.52 30.09
CA ALA A 243 36.90 -4.38 29.19
C ALA A 243 38.28 -4.39 28.54
#